data_AF-A0A957VNS6-F1
#
_entry.id   AF-A0A957VNS6-F1
#
_cell.length_a   1.000
_cell.length_b   1.000
_cell.length_c   1.000
_cell.angle_alpha   90.00
_cell.angle_beta   90.00
_cell.angle_gamma   90.00
#
_symmetry.space_group_name_H-M   'P 1'
#
loop_
_entity.id
_entity.type
_entity.pdbx_description
1 polymer ?
#
loop_
_entity_poly.entity_id
_entity_poly.type
_entity_poly.pdbx_seq_one_letter_code
_entity_poly.pdbx_strand_id
1 'polypeptide(L)'
;KKLTGENIIYQQLSYLMRSGAPDALDLMVAVNYANMALTLVNSKVSGRMVALRDGTYTHIPMSTVTSGVKRVDVDELYDVNEYVPKVRHVLGKPMFLY
;
A
#
# COMPACT_ATOMS: atom_id res chain seq x y z
N LYS A 1 22.34 18.90 -13.00
CA LYS A 1 23.41 19.74 -13.60
C LYS A 1 23.52 21.16 -13.05
N LYS A 2 22.52 22.06 -13.13
CA LYS A 2 22.68 23.46 -12.64
C LYS A 2 23.04 23.59 -11.14
N LEU A 3 22.50 22.71 -10.29
CA LEU A 3 22.78 22.72 -8.84
C LEU A 3 23.92 21.77 -8.46
N THR A 4 23.99 20.59 -9.07
CA THR A 4 24.87 19.50 -8.64
C THR A 4 26.05 19.21 -9.59
N GLY A 5 26.10 19.80 -10.79
CA GLY A 5 27.09 19.43 -11.81
C GLY A 5 26.85 18.07 -12.50
N GLU A 6 26.06 17.19 -11.86
CA GLU A 6 25.80 15.83 -12.34
C GLU A 6 24.89 15.75 -13.56
N ASN A 7 25.16 14.76 -14.41
CA ASN A 7 24.29 14.38 -15.52
C ASN A 7 23.08 13.60 -14.98
N ILE A 8 21.90 13.86 -15.52
CA ILE A 8 20.64 13.32 -15.03
C ILE A 8 19.90 12.70 -16.22
N ILE A 9 19.39 11.48 -16.03
CA ILE A 9 18.39 10.88 -16.92
C ILE A 9 17.04 11.07 -16.25
N TYR A 10 16.11 11.71 -16.96
CA TYR A 10 14.73 11.87 -16.51
C TYR A 10 13.84 10.90 -17.29
N GLN A 11 13.12 10.04 -16.57
CA GLN A 11 12.16 9.11 -17.16
C GLN A 11 10.82 9.25 -16.46
N GLN A 12 9.82 9.71 -17.22
CA GLN A 12 8.46 9.83 -16.73
C GLN A 12 7.71 8.51 -16.95
N LEU A 13 7.28 7.86 -15.87
CA LEU A 13 6.64 6.53 -15.93
C LEU A 13 5.12 6.61 -16.15
N SER A 14 4.44 7.63 -15.63
CA SER A 14 2.98 7.85 -15.82
C SER A 14 2.14 6.56 -15.68
N TYR A 15 1.34 6.21 -16.69
CA TYR A 15 0.44 5.06 -16.69
C TYR A 15 1.15 3.70 -16.74
N LEU A 16 2.46 3.66 -17.02
CA LEU A 16 3.23 2.43 -16.99
C LEU A 16 3.17 1.77 -15.61
N MET A 17 3.16 2.57 -14.54
CA MET A 17 3.07 2.08 -13.15
C MET A 17 1.71 1.46 -12.79
N ARG A 18 0.67 1.69 -13.60
CA ARG A 18 -0.66 1.08 -13.42
C ARG A 18 -0.92 -0.07 -14.41
N SER A 19 0.06 -0.34 -15.25
CA SER A 19 0.00 -1.36 -16.30
C SER A 19 0.94 -2.51 -15.95
N GLY A 20 0.74 -3.66 -16.58
CA GLY A 20 1.52 -4.87 -16.31
C GLY A 20 0.69 -5.97 -15.66
N ALA A 21 1.21 -7.20 -15.69
CA ALA A 21 0.59 -8.31 -15.00
C ALA A 21 0.77 -8.13 -13.47
N PRO A 22 -0.26 -8.43 -12.67
CA PRO A 22 -0.13 -8.41 -11.21
C PRO A 22 0.91 -9.43 -10.76
N ASP A 23 1.59 -9.14 -9.65
CA ASP A 23 2.50 -10.09 -9.06
C ASP A 23 1.76 -11.22 -8.29
N ALA A 24 2.49 -12.18 -7.75
CA ALA A 24 1.91 -13.30 -7.02
C ALA A 24 1.15 -12.87 -5.75
N LEU A 25 1.61 -11.80 -5.09
CA LEU A 25 0.97 -11.28 -3.88
C LEU A 25 -0.33 -10.57 -4.23
N ASP A 26 -0.33 -9.71 -5.25
CA ASP A 26 -1.49 -9.01 -5.77
C ASP A 26 -2.59 -10.01 -6.14
N LEU A 27 -2.22 -11.08 -6.86
CA LEU A 27 -3.14 -12.17 -7.21
C LEU A 27 -3.71 -12.86 -5.97
N MET A 28 -2.84 -13.24 -5.02
CA MET A 28 -3.26 -13.92 -3.80
C MET A 28 -4.21 -13.06 -2.95
N VAL A 29 -3.87 -11.78 -2.74
CA VAL A 29 -4.67 -10.85 -1.94
C VAL A 29 -6.02 -10.57 -2.62
N ALA A 30 -6.03 -10.37 -3.94
CA ALA A 30 -7.26 -10.12 -4.70
C ALA A 30 -8.25 -11.30 -4.60
N VAL A 31 -7.77 -12.54 -4.75
CA VAL A 31 -8.62 -13.73 -4.66
C VAL A 31 -9.20 -13.88 -3.24
N ASN A 32 -8.39 -13.69 -2.21
CA ASN A 32 -8.85 -13.77 -0.82
C ASN A 32 -9.86 -12.66 -0.48
N TYR A 33 -9.65 -11.45 -0.99
CA TYR A 33 -10.59 -10.35 -0.85
C TYR A 33 -11.93 -10.68 -1.49
N ALA A 34 -11.93 -11.23 -2.70
CA ALA A 34 -13.14 -11.64 -3.40
C ALA A 34 -13.90 -12.74 -2.62
N ASN A 35 -13.20 -13.77 -2.14
CA ASN A 35 -13.80 -14.82 -1.33
C ASN A 35 -14.44 -14.28 -0.06
N MET A 36 -13.76 -13.38 0.67
CA MET A 36 -14.30 -12.78 1.88
C MET A 36 -15.52 -11.90 1.60
N ALA A 37 -15.49 -11.13 0.51
CA ALA A 37 -16.64 -10.33 0.08
C ALA A 37 -17.85 -11.23 -0.23
N LEU A 38 -17.64 -12.35 -0.93
CA LEU A 38 -18.70 -13.33 -1.21
C LEU A 38 -19.27 -13.95 0.08
N THR A 39 -18.43 -14.27 1.06
CA THR A 39 -18.89 -14.76 2.37
C THR A 39 -19.80 -13.74 3.06
N LEU A 40 -19.46 -12.45 3.01
CA LEU A 40 -20.28 -11.38 3.58
C LEU A 40 -21.63 -11.26 2.86
N VAL A 41 -21.63 -11.33 1.53
CA VAL A 41 -22.85 -11.30 0.71
C VAL A 41 -23.75 -12.49 1.05
N ASN A 42 -23.20 -13.71 1.12
CA ASN A 42 -23.95 -14.91 1.49
C ASN A 42 -24.53 -14.83 2.91
N SER A 43 -23.81 -14.18 3.81
CA SER A 43 -24.25 -13.93 5.19
C SER A 43 -25.22 -12.75 5.31
N LYS A 44 -25.61 -12.11 4.19
CA LYS A 44 -26.46 -10.90 4.13
C LYS A 44 -25.89 -9.73 4.95
N VAL A 45 -24.57 -9.66 5.09
CA VAL A 45 -23.87 -8.58 5.78
C VAL A 45 -23.47 -7.52 4.75
N SER A 46 -24.00 -6.31 4.90
CA SER A 46 -23.73 -5.17 4.03
C SER A 46 -23.05 -4.02 4.78
N GLY A 47 -22.61 -2.98 4.06
CA GLY A 47 -21.95 -1.82 4.66
C GLY A 47 -20.55 -2.10 5.23
N ARG A 48 -19.89 -3.16 4.75
CA ARG A 48 -18.54 -3.56 5.14
C ARG A 48 -17.56 -3.42 3.96
N MET A 49 -16.31 -3.14 4.27
CA MET A 49 -15.18 -3.15 3.34
C MET A 49 -14.17 -4.21 3.78
N VAL A 50 -13.73 -5.06 2.85
CA VAL A 50 -12.67 -6.05 3.10
C VAL A 50 -11.32 -5.32 3.17
N ALA A 51 -10.46 -5.74 4.10
CA ALA A 51 -9.18 -5.13 4.38
C ALA A 51 -8.14 -6.17 4.80
N LEU A 52 -6.86 -5.78 4.72
CA LEU A 52 -5.73 -6.50 5.28
C LEU A 52 -5.16 -5.64 6.40
N ARG A 53 -5.09 -6.19 7.61
CA ARG A 53 -4.57 -5.50 8.79
C ARG A 53 -3.60 -6.42 9.53
N ASP A 54 -2.40 -5.93 9.80
CA ASP A 54 -1.35 -6.67 10.51
C ASP A 54 -1.08 -8.07 9.90
N GLY A 55 -1.14 -8.16 8.56
CA GLY A 55 -0.96 -9.41 7.81
C GLY A 55 -2.17 -10.37 7.82
N THR A 56 -3.30 -9.96 8.42
CA THR A 56 -4.52 -10.77 8.52
C THR A 56 -5.67 -10.16 7.73
N TYR A 57 -6.47 -10.99 7.07
CA TYR A 57 -7.65 -10.56 6.32
C TYR A 57 -8.82 -10.27 7.27
N THR A 58 -9.47 -9.13 7.11
CA THR A 58 -10.57 -8.68 7.96
C THR A 58 -11.59 -7.85 7.17
N HIS A 59 -12.67 -7.42 7.82
CA HIS A 59 -13.58 -6.45 7.25
C HIS A 59 -13.91 -5.34 8.27
N ILE A 60 -14.01 -4.11 7.78
CA ILE A 60 -14.32 -2.92 8.60
C ILE A 60 -15.66 -2.31 8.18
N PRO A 61 -16.36 -1.57 9.06
CA PRO A 61 -17.48 -0.74 8.65
C PRO A 61 -17.07 0.28 7.58
N MET A 62 -17.94 0.53 6.60
CA MET A 62 -17.68 1.53 5.56
C MET A 62 -17.48 2.94 6.13
N SER A 63 -18.13 3.26 7.25
CA SER A 63 -17.97 4.53 7.97
C SER A 63 -16.56 4.78 8.49
N THR A 64 -15.74 3.73 8.68
CA THR A 64 -14.34 3.86 9.11
C THR A 64 -13.45 4.42 7.99
N VAL A 65 -13.83 4.28 6.72
CA VAL A 65 -13.00 4.74 5.59
C VAL A 65 -12.91 6.28 5.56
N THR A 66 -13.94 6.97 6.04
CA THR A 66 -13.97 8.44 6.08
C THR A 66 -13.39 9.02 7.37
N SER A 67 -13.00 8.20 8.36
CA SER A 67 -12.55 8.69 9.66
C SER A 67 -11.12 9.22 9.67
N GLY A 68 -10.37 9.04 8.59
CA GLY A 68 -8.99 9.50 8.53
C GLY A 68 -8.35 9.35 7.15
N VAL A 69 -7.22 10.02 6.97
CA VAL A 69 -6.40 9.92 5.77
C VAL A 69 -5.21 9.05 6.09
N LYS A 70 -4.95 8.00 5.28
CA LYS A 70 -3.73 7.21 5.40
C LYS A 70 -2.52 8.12 5.13
N ARG A 71 -1.60 8.19 6.09
CA ARG A 71 -0.32 8.90 5.94
C ARG A 71 0.83 7.93 6.06
N VAL A 72 1.89 8.22 5.31
CA VAL A 72 3.17 7.53 5.41
C VAL A 72 3.88 8.03 6.66
N ASP A 73 4.52 7.12 7.38
CA ASP A 73 5.39 7.50 8.50
C ASP A 73 6.75 7.98 7.96
N VAL A 74 6.84 9.29 7.73
CA VAL A 74 8.06 9.91 7.17
C VAL A 74 9.21 9.83 8.16
N ASP A 75 8.95 10.01 9.45
CA ASP A 75 9.99 10.03 10.48
C ASP A 75 10.63 8.65 10.65
N GLU A 76 9.85 7.58 10.55
CA GLU A 76 10.35 6.21 10.65
C GLU A 76 10.93 5.67 9.33
N LEU A 77 10.34 6.04 8.19
CA LEU A 77 10.65 5.39 6.90
C LEU A 77 11.54 6.22 5.97
N TYR A 78 11.68 7.54 6.17
CA TYR A 78 12.38 8.43 5.23
C TYR A 78 13.28 9.46 5.91
N ASP A 79 14.31 9.91 5.19
CA ASP A 79 15.08 11.10 5.51
C ASP A 79 14.47 12.32 4.80
N VAL A 80 14.07 13.34 5.56
CA VAL A 80 13.39 14.54 5.03
C VAL A 80 14.35 15.44 4.24
N ASN A 81 15.63 15.41 4.55
CA ASN A 81 16.63 16.27 3.90
C ASN A 81 17.13 15.65 2.62
N GLU A 82 17.40 14.34 2.65
CA GLU A 82 17.97 13.60 1.52
C GLU A 82 16.91 12.93 0.63
N TYR A 83 15.65 12.86 1.07
CA TYR A 83 14.53 12.22 0.35
C TYR A 83 14.79 10.73 0.02
N VAL A 84 15.52 10.04 0.89
CA VAL A 84 15.86 8.61 0.75
C VAL A 84 15.19 7.75 1.83
N PRO A 85 14.86 6.48 1.55
CA PRO A 85 14.27 5.59 2.55
C PRO A 85 15.30 5.11 3.59
N LYS A 86 14.85 4.93 4.83
CA LYS A 86 15.64 4.39 5.94
C LYS A 86 15.62 2.86 5.93
N VAL A 87 16.57 2.24 5.22
CA VAL A 87 16.68 0.77 5.10
C VAL A 87 17.46 0.12 6.26
N ARG A 88 17.24 0.59 7.49
CA ARG A 88 17.90 0.06 8.71
C ARG A 88 16.86 -0.53 9.66
N HIS A 89 17.21 -1.61 10.35
CA HIS A 89 16.40 -2.30 11.36
C HIS A 89 15.03 -2.81 10.85
N VAL A 90 15.04 -3.93 10.13
CA VAL A 90 13.83 -4.56 9.54
C VAL A 90 12.92 -5.21 10.60
N LEU A 91 13.43 -5.45 11.81
CA LEU A 91 12.66 -6.09 12.88
C LEU A 91 11.44 -5.25 13.26
N GLY A 92 10.24 -5.85 13.15
CA GLY A 92 8.97 -5.19 13.46
C GLY A 92 8.46 -4.26 12.35
N LYS A 93 9.21 -4.09 11.25
CA LYS A 93 8.76 -3.30 10.10
C LYS A 93 7.81 -4.12 9.22
N PRO A 94 6.82 -3.46 8.60
CA PRO A 94 5.94 -4.09 7.61
C PRO A 94 6.72 -4.65 6.42
N MET A 95 6.10 -5.58 5.69
CA MET A 95 6.61 -6.06 4.41
C MET A 95 6.80 -4.93 3.38
N PHE A 96 5.98 -3.88 3.44
CA PHE A 96 6.04 -2.72 2.56
C PHE A 96 6.17 -1.42 3.36
N LEU A 97 6.98 -0.48 2.87
CA LEU A 97 6.99 0.89 3.38
C LEU A 97 5.59 1.50 3.10
N TYR A 98 4.84 1.82 4.16
CA TYR A 98 3.41 2.16 4.07
C TYR A 98 3.09 3.61 4.35
#